data_AF-A0A3D0YUD7-F1
#
_entry.id   AF-A0A3D0YUD7-F1
#
_cell.length_a   1.000
_cell.length_b   1.000
_cell.length_c   1.000
_cell.angle_alpha   90.00
_cell.angle_beta   90.00
_cell.angle_gamma   90.00
#
_symmetry.space_group_name_H-M   'P 1'
#
loop_
_entity.id
_entity.type
_entity.pdbx_description
1 polymer ?
#
loop_
_entity_poly.entity_id
_entity_poly.type
_entity_poly.pdbx_seq_one_letter_code
_entity_poly.pdbx_strand_id
1 'polypeptide(L)'
;MKKIIVIIISSIMALILMAGTIDSYRFFNNKKPLFILKTTQLLDGGTTFYHGPGYEFVDWNILGYDNERNRPFNYTKKEVHVIPFFITNYSLDRIDTDTFERQYQ
;
A
#
# COMPACT_ATOMS: atom_id res chain seq x y z
N MET A 1 7.02 36.76 4.59
CA MET A 1 7.58 35.60 3.85
C MET A 1 7.53 34.31 4.67
N LYS A 2 8.20 34.20 5.82
CA LYS A 2 8.18 32.96 6.65
C LYS A 2 6.77 32.45 7.01
N LYS A 3 5.85 33.34 7.41
CA LYS A 3 4.45 32.98 7.72
C LYS A 3 3.69 32.43 6.51
N ILE A 4 3.94 32.97 5.31
CA ILE A 4 3.29 32.52 4.07
C ILE A 4 3.80 31.12 3.70
N ILE A 5 5.11 30.87 3.84
CA ILE A 5 5.71 29.55 3.60
C ILE A 5 5.09 28.50 4.54
N VAL A 6 4.93 28.83 5.83
CA VAL A 6 4.30 27.92 6.80
C VAL A 6 2.85 27.60 6.41
N ILE A 7 2.09 28.61 5.99
CA ILE A 7 0.70 28.41 5.52
C ILE A 7 0.68 27.47 4.32
N ILE A 8 1.51 27.71 3.31
CA ILE A 8 1.58 26.87 2.11
C ILE A 8 1.91 25.42 2.46
N ILE A 9 2.93 25.18 3.29
CA ILE A 9 3.33 23.83 3.72
C ILE A 9 2.20 23.15 4.49
N SER A 10 1.53 23.87 5.40
CA SER A 10 0.42 23.33 6.18
C SER A 10 -0.77 22.95 5.30
N SER A 11 -1.08 23.76 4.29
CA SER A 11 -2.17 23.49 3.34
C SER A 11 -1.86 22.26 2.48
N ILE A 12 -0.62 22.11 2.02
CA ILE A 12 -0.19 20.91 1.28
C ILE A 12 -0.31 19.67 2.16
N MET A 13 0.14 19.74 3.41
CA MET A 13 0.04 18.61 4.34
C MET A 13 -1.43 18.21 4.59
N ALA A 14 -2.32 19.20 4.78
CA ALA A 14 -3.74 18.95 4.96
C ALA A 14 -4.37 18.26 3.74
N LEU A 15 -4.00 18.68 2.52
CA LEU A 15 -4.46 18.04 1.28
C LEU A 15 -3.99 16.59 1.15
N ILE A 16 -2.73 16.30 1.51
CA ILE A 16 -2.19 14.93 1.48
C ILE A 16 -2.95 14.02 2.45
N LEU A 17 -3.21 14.49 3.68
CA LEU A 17 -3.98 13.74 4.66
C LEU A 17 -5.44 13.52 4.21
N MET A 18 -6.07 14.54 3.61
CA MET A 18 -7.41 14.41 3.06
C MET A 18 -7.46 13.42 1.89
N ALA A 19 -6.47 13.44 0.99
CA ALA A 19 -6.36 12.47 -0.09
C ALA A 19 -6.18 11.04 0.45
N GLY A 20 -5.27 10.85 1.40
CA GLY A 20 -5.02 9.55 2.03
C GLY A 20 -6.23 8.98 2.77
N THR A 21 -7.02 9.82 3.44
CA THR A 21 -8.26 9.38 4.12
C THR A 21 -9.36 8.99 3.13
N ILE A 22 -9.57 9.77 2.07
CA ILE A 22 -10.53 9.43 1.01
C ILE A 22 -10.14 8.13 0.33
N ASP A 23 -8.87 8.00 -0.04
CA ASP A 23 -8.36 6.79 -0.70
C ASP A 23 -8.46 5.58 0.22
N SER A 24 -8.12 5.70 1.51
CA SER A 24 -8.25 4.62 2.50
C SER A 24 -9.70 4.16 2.60
N TYR A 25 -10.64 5.09 2.72
CA TYR A 25 -12.07 4.78 2.77
C TYR A 25 -12.53 4.03 1.52
N ARG A 26 -12.09 4.47 0.32
CA ARG A 26 -12.43 3.76 -0.93
C ARG A 26 -11.81 2.37 -0.97
N PHE A 27 -10.53 2.26 -0.62
CA PHE A 27 -9.76 1.03 -0.64
C PHE A 27 -10.38 -0.06 0.24
N PHE A 28 -10.68 0.25 1.50
CA PHE A 28 -11.33 -0.72 2.40
C PHE A 28 -12.74 -1.10 1.95
N ASN A 29 -13.43 -0.21 1.24
CA ASN A 29 -14.75 -0.48 0.66
C ASN A 29 -14.71 -1.13 -0.75
N ASN A 30 -13.59 -1.75 -1.14
CA ASN A 30 -13.42 -2.40 -2.44
C ASN A 30 -13.65 -1.45 -3.65
N LYS A 31 -13.45 -0.14 -3.45
CA LYS A 31 -13.49 0.85 -4.51
C LYS A 31 -12.07 1.23 -4.87
N LYS A 32 -11.79 1.35 -6.17
CA LYS A 32 -10.50 1.88 -6.68
C LYS A 32 -10.20 3.20 -5.97
N PRO A 33 -8.98 3.48 -5.47
CA PRO A 33 -8.63 4.79 -4.91
C PRO A 33 -8.64 5.91 -5.97
N LEU A 34 -8.78 7.19 -5.55
CA LEU A 34 -8.81 8.36 -6.45
C LEU A 34 -7.43 8.97 -6.67
N PHE A 35 -6.67 9.20 -5.60
CA PHE A 35 -5.49 10.09 -5.62
C PHE A 35 -4.16 9.35 -5.70
N ILE A 36 -4.22 8.06 -5.98
CA ILE A 36 -3.06 7.21 -6.21
C ILE A 36 -2.38 7.54 -7.52
N LEU A 37 -1.06 7.63 -7.48
CA LEU A 37 -0.21 8.00 -8.61
C LEU A 37 0.29 6.79 -9.40
N LYS A 38 0.49 5.66 -8.73
CA LYS A 38 0.99 4.43 -9.35
C LYS A 38 0.30 3.20 -8.75
N THR A 39 0.01 2.25 -9.62
CA THR A 39 -0.47 0.92 -9.23
C THR A 39 0.44 -0.13 -9.83
N THR A 40 0.86 -1.09 -9.02
CA THR A 40 1.66 -2.24 -9.45
C THR A 40 0.89 -3.51 -9.11
N GLN A 41 0.78 -4.45 -10.04
CA GLN A 41 0.14 -5.74 -9.80
C GLN A 41 1.17 -6.85 -9.99
N LEU A 42 1.21 -7.79 -9.05
CA LEU A 42 2.05 -8.97 -9.17
C LEU A 42 1.30 -10.10 -9.86
N LEU A 43 2.06 -11.03 -10.45
CA LEU A 43 1.54 -12.21 -11.15
C LEU A 43 1.22 -13.37 -10.19
N ASP A 44 1.13 -13.10 -8.90
CA ASP A 44 0.91 -14.07 -7.82
C ASP A 44 -0.58 -14.40 -7.57
N GLY A 45 -1.44 -14.09 -8.55
CA GLY A 45 -2.89 -14.24 -8.44
C GLY A 45 -3.63 -12.97 -8.04
N GLY A 46 -2.93 -11.83 -7.91
CA GLY A 46 -3.58 -10.51 -7.95
C GLY A 46 -3.15 -9.52 -6.87
N THR A 47 -2.02 -9.73 -6.18
CA THR A 47 -1.53 -8.73 -5.22
C THR A 47 -1.36 -7.38 -5.91
N THR A 48 -1.97 -6.34 -5.33
CA THR A 48 -1.98 -5.00 -5.91
C THR A 48 -1.42 -3.97 -4.92
N PHE A 49 -0.40 -3.24 -5.37
CA PHE A 49 0.21 -2.12 -4.66
C PHE A 49 -0.31 -0.80 -5.21
N TYR A 50 -0.50 0.15 -4.31
CA TYR A 50 -1.23 1.37 -4.51
C TYR A 50 -0.41 2.51 -3.89
N HIS A 51 0.32 3.28 -4.69
CA HIS A 51 1.29 4.27 -4.20
C HIS A 51 0.76 5.69 -4.34
N GLY A 52 0.61 6.37 -3.21
CA GLY A 52 0.25 7.78 -3.10
C GLY A 52 1.39 8.61 -2.49
N PRO A 53 1.26 9.95 -2.49
CA PRO A 53 2.25 10.83 -1.89
C PRO A 53 2.24 10.69 -0.36
N GLY A 54 3.20 9.95 0.19
CA GLY A 54 3.35 9.77 1.64
C GLY A 54 2.54 8.61 2.23
N TYR A 55 1.96 7.75 1.38
CA TYR A 55 1.24 6.56 1.81
C TYR A 55 1.23 5.49 0.71
N GLU A 56 1.14 4.25 1.14
CA GLU A 56 1.05 3.08 0.27
C GLU A 56 -0.01 2.13 0.80
N PHE A 57 -0.88 1.64 -0.07
CA PHE A 57 -1.81 0.58 0.26
C PHE A 57 -1.41 -0.69 -0.46
N VAL A 58 -1.70 -1.83 0.16
CA VAL A 58 -1.43 -3.13 -0.42
C VAL A 58 -2.65 -4.02 -0.24
N ASP A 59 -3.15 -4.56 -1.34
CA ASP A 59 -4.12 -5.64 -1.35
C ASP A 59 -3.38 -6.93 -1.66
N TRP A 60 -3.02 -7.67 -0.62
CA TRP A 60 -2.26 -8.91 -0.71
C TRP A 60 -3.16 -10.06 -1.15
N ASN A 61 -2.76 -10.79 -2.18
CA ASN A 61 -3.32 -12.10 -2.50
C ASN A 61 -2.47 -13.17 -1.82
N ILE A 62 -2.99 -13.80 -0.76
CA ILE A 62 -2.24 -14.77 0.03
C ILE A 62 -2.79 -16.17 -0.24
N LEU A 63 -1.89 -17.08 -0.62
CA LEU A 63 -2.16 -18.52 -0.69
C LEU A 63 -1.98 -19.12 0.70
N GLY A 64 -3.08 -19.64 1.26
CA GLY A 64 -3.10 -20.39 2.51
C GLY A 64 -3.36 -21.88 2.27
N TYR A 65 -3.11 -22.70 3.29
CA TYR A 65 -3.47 -24.11 3.29
C TYR A 65 -4.33 -24.42 4.51
N ASP A 66 -5.53 -24.94 4.27
CA ASP A 66 -6.46 -25.36 5.30
C ASP A 66 -6.11 -26.81 5.68
N ASN A 67 -5.46 -26.98 6.83
CA ASN A 67 -5.03 -28.29 7.33
C ASN A 67 -6.22 -29.18 7.72
N GLU A 68 -7.34 -28.60 8.15
CA GLU A 68 -8.53 -29.37 8.55
C GLU A 68 -9.24 -29.96 7.34
N ARG A 69 -9.32 -29.19 6.24
CA ARG A 69 -9.97 -29.61 4.99
C ARG A 69 -8.99 -30.12 3.94
N ASN A 70 -7.69 -30.16 4.27
CA ASN A 70 -6.59 -30.61 3.42
C ASN A 70 -6.61 -30.01 2.01
N ARG A 71 -6.77 -28.68 1.92
CA ARG A 71 -6.91 -27.98 0.63
C ARG A 71 -6.32 -26.56 0.65
N PRO A 72 -5.79 -26.07 -0.47
CA PRO A 72 -5.38 -24.68 -0.59
C PRO A 72 -6.59 -23.75 -0.57
N PHE A 73 -6.41 -22.53 -0.07
CA PHE A 73 -7.38 -21.46 -0.15
C PHE A 73 -6.68 -20.13 -0.44
N ASN A 74 -7.39 -19.22 -1.09
CA ASN A 74 -6.90 -17.87 -1.33
C ASN A 74 -7.71 -16.90 -0.47
N TYR A 75 -7.03 -15.93 0.13
CA TYR A 75 -7.69 -14.84 0.81
C TYR A 75 -6.94 -13.54 0.54
N THR A 76 -7.69 -12.44 0.60
CA THR A 76 -7.13 -11.11 0.44
C THR A 76 -6.87 -10.48 1.80
N LYS A 77 -5.74 -9.78 1.94
CA LYS A 77 -5.41 -9.00 3.13
C LYS A 77 -5.08 -7.58 2.72
N LYS A 78 -5.76 -6.61 3.32
CA LYS A 78 -5.56 -5.18 3.04
C LYS A 78 -4.70 -4.54 4.10
N GLU A 79 -3.71 -3.78 3.66
CA GLU A 79 -2.79 -3.05 4.51
C GLU A 79 -2.62 -1.61 4.03
N VAL A 80 -2.31 -0.72 4.98
CA VAL A 80 -2.04 0.69 4.76
C VAL A 80 -0.75 1.04 5.49
N HIS A 81 0.21 1.58 4.76
CA HIS A 81 1.50 2.01 5.26
C HIS A 81 1.64 3.51 5.06
N VAL A 82 2.02 4.21 6.13
CA VAL A 82 2.46 5.61 6.04
C VAL A 82 3.95 5.57 5.76
N ILE A 83 4.35 6.10 4.61
CA ILE A 83 5.74 6.09 4.15
C ILE A 83 6.19 7.51 3.85
N PRO A 84 7.49 7.83 3.96
CA PRO A 84 8.00 9.11 3.50
C PRO A 84 7.66 9.32 2.02
N PHE A 85 7.27 10.55 1.62
CA PHE A 85 6.78 10.82 0.27
C PHE A 85 7.77 10.48 -0.87
N PHE A 86 9.06 10.37 -0.56
CA PHE A 86 10.12 10.02 -1.50
C PHE A 86 10.34 8.50 -1.65
N ILE A 87 9.69 7.68 -0.83
CA ILE A 87 9.69 6.22 -0.94
C ILE A 87 8.41 5.81 -1.65
N THR A 88 8.52 5.02 -2.71
CA THR A 88 7.38 4.66 -3.57
C THR A 88 7.26 3.17 -3.85
N ASN A 89 8.14 2.32 -3.30
CA ASN A 89 8.09 0.86 -3.47
C ASN A 89 8.41 0.13 -2.15
N TYR A 90 8.07 0.73 -0.98
CA TYR A 90 8.48 0.21 0.33
C TYR A 90 8.10 -1.26 0.54
N SER A 91 6.83 -1.62 0.28
CA SER A 91 6.39 -3.00 0.47
C SER A 91 6.95 -3.95 -0.58
N LEU A 92 7.22 -3.48 -1.80
CA LEU A 92 7.85 -4.31 -2.84
C LEU A 92 9.30 -4.65 -2.46
N ASP A 93 10.07 -3.65 -2.03
CA ASP A 93 11.46 -3.83 -1.60
C ASP A 93 11.54 -4.79 -0.39
N ARG A 94 10.53 -4.78 0.48
CA ARG A 94 10.45 -5.70 1.63
C ARG A 94 10.23 -7.15 1.20
N ILE A 95 9.40 -7.40 0.18
CA ILE A 95 9.17 -8.76 -0.34
C ILE A 95 10.46 -9.34 -0.92
N ASP A 96 11.19 -8.55 -1.72
CA ASP A 96 12.47 -8.98 -2.30
C ASP A 96 13.48 -9.35 -1.22
N THR A 97 13.49 -8.60 -0.11
CA THR A 97 14.36 -8.89 1.05
C THR A 97 13.95 -10.19 1.75
N ASP A 98 12.67 -10.38 2.06
CA ASP A 98 12.16 -11.58 2.74
C ASP A 98 12.26 -12.86 1.88
N THR A 99 12.26 -12.72 0.56
CA THR A 99 12.46 -13.84 -0.38
C THR A 99 13.94 -14.19 -0.52
N PHE A 100 14.82 -13.18 -0.55
CA PHE A 100 16.27 -13.40 -0.53
C PHE A 100 16.68 -14.14 0.74
N GLU A 101 16.28 -13.69 1.94
CA GLU A 101 16.67 -14.35 3.20
C GLU A 101 16.21 -15.81 3.30
N ARG A 102 15.04 -16.15 2.73
CA ARG A 102 14.53 -17.53 2.68
C ARG A 102 15.25 -18.45 1.71
N GLN A 103 15.99 -17.93 0.72
CA GLN A 103 16.76 -18.76 -0.21
C GLN A 103 18.14 -19.16 0.32
N TYR A 104 18.63 -18.53 1.38
CA TYR A 104 19.95 -18.79 1.96
C TYR A 104 19.89 -19.42 3.38
N GLN A 105 18.73 -19.94 3.78
CA GLN A 105 18.54 -20.82 4.94
C GLN A 105 18.23 -22.24 4.48
#